data_AF-A0A1V6CTJ5-F1
#
_entry.id   AF-A0A1V6CTJ5-F1
#
_cell.length_a   1.000
_cell.length_b   1.000
_cell.length_c   1.000
_cell.angle_alpha   90.00
_cell.angle_beta   90.00
_cell.angle_gamma   90.00
#
_symmetry.space_group_name_H-M   'P 1'
#
loop_
_entity.id
_entity.type
_entity.pdbx_description
1 polymer ?
#
loop_
_entity_poly.entity_id
_entity_poly.type
_entity_poly.pdbx_seq_one_letter_code
_entity_poly.pdbx_strand_id
1 'polypeptide(L)'
;MSDTKLLSVLLMGVLAGAAVFSISCAVLVWRRRNAVPAGGRRWRSVLAKALLGGAAVLLAATWIQIELRDRQGVLSAEGVFTLRSPEDLQAAWLTQEARVGEGDLLARFTSPPNQAKADMLVLRQASLEAQQEIIEREPVRLDGELVRRHQEISADLRQFQSTRDTLLPARDAVLREQMTQQLVYRQRLRELELEAARLQAEHRQAQARADYSRTHAKRLNSIAVHGATCCDEEDKAALELQVAQAQVEKLTAQIREVDKQKQHVQGDLEKLEAMTQTQSRDLCRQVEQVDKSVEQSQQDRERLVARLAEDKTRAELLRQRQLEQTRLEIRQCRAERDGLERTLAVRSPVEGRVLFRCASPQMALDRAPLLCVGPVDAFRARLRLTASELGSLEQAGSVVLLLKQPGVYRRFTGRLYSHRTLDQDAGYVLAELLCQPPEECVQALAEGERVEVELDWKPPLTSLPVAWVAAALALVGTFLAAGATWKRNRGPAPDAAATGQAEQVKAAPSDGPVDLDQTLGRYVSVAYGEEGRRLHLLGHRLARALGDGRVDDDLLAALEWALDRHQGRAVSILRQCLSEQELTASMIQEYLDAREPIGGATGDRLARVCRLLLGDEAADLSCAGAHGP
;
A
#
# COMPACT_ATOMS: atom_id res chain seq x y z
N MET A 1 -18.37 -7.35 48.46
CA MET A 1 -19.57 -6.61 48.90
C MET A 1 -19.13 -5.20 49.21
N SER A 2 -19.70 -4.16 48.60
CA SER A 2 -19.33 -2.78 48.94
C SER A 2 -19.79 -2.47 50.36
N ASP A 3 -19.04 -1.64 51.09
CA ASP A 3 -19.35 -1.27 52.49
C ASP A 3 -20.76 -0.67 52.63
N THR A 4 -21.25 -0.01 51.57
CA THR A 4 -22.60 0.55 51.46
C THR A 4 -23.71 -0.52 51.45
N LYS A 5 -23.49 -1.67 50.80
CA LYS A 5 -24.44 -2.80 50.80
C LYS A 5 -24.46 -3.47 52.18
N LEU A 6 -23.31 -3.57 52.84
CA LEU A 6 -23.23 -4.14 54.18
C LEU A 6 -23.97 -3.28 55.22
N LEU A 7 -23.80 -1.95 55.15
CA LEU A 7 -24.46 -1.01 56.05
C LEU A 7 -25.99 -0.98 55.86
N SER A 8 -26.47 -1.00 54.60
CA SER A 8 -27.93 -1.04 54.33
C SER A 8 -28.58 -2.33 54.81
N VAL A 9 -27.92 -3.49 54.63
CA VAL A 9 -28.41 -4.78 55.15
C VAL A 9 -28.43 -4.78 56.69
N LEU A 10 -27.38 -4.27 57.35
CA LEU A 10 -27.34 -4.17 58.80
C LEU A 10 -28.45 -3.24 59.33
N LEU A 11 -28.62 -2.06 58.74
CA LEU A 11 -29.61 -1.09 59.17
C LEU A 11 -31.04 -1.62 59.02
N MET A 12 -31.32 -2.31 57.92
CA MET A 12 -32.63 -2.93 57.68
C MET A 12 -32.86 -4.18 58.54
N GLY A 13 -31.81 -4.95 58.82
CA GLY A 13 -31.86 -6.04 59.81
C GLY A 13 -32.22 -5.53 61.20
N VAL A 14 -31.62 -4.41 61.62
CA VAL A 14 -31.93 -3.74 62.90
C VAL A 14 -33.37 -3.21 62.92
N LEU A 15 -33.82 -2.56 61.84
CA LEU A 15 -35.20 -2.06 61.75
C LEU A 15 -36.23 -3.20 61.78
N ALA A 16 -35.98 -4.29 61.05
CA ALA A 16 -36.85 -5.47 61.06
C ALA A 16 -36.86 -6.12 62.46
N GLY A 17 -35.70 -6.25 63.10
CA GLY A 17 -35.57 -6.75 64.47
C GLY A 17 -36.34 -5.88 65.48
N ALA A 18 -36.21 -4.55 65.39
CA ALA A 18 -36.95 -3.61 66.23
C ALA A 18 -38.47 -3.68 65.99
N ALA A 19 -38.91 -3.83 64.74
CA ALA A 19 -40.32 -4.01 64.41
C ALA A 19 -40.87 -5.32 65.02
N VAL A 20 -40.18 -6.45 64.85
CA VAL A 20 -40.57 -7.74 65.46
C VAL A 20 -40.59 -7.64 66.99
N PHE A 21 -39.59 -7.00 67.59
CA PHE A 21 -39.51 -6.78 69.04
C PHE A 21 -40.68 -5.92 69.54
N SER A 22 -40.98 -4.80 68.87
CA SER A 22 -42.09 -3.93 69.24
C SER A 22 -43.45 -4.63 69.13
N ILE A 23 -43.66 -5.46 68.09
CA ILE A 23 -44.86 -6.28 67.92
C ILE A 23 -44.94 -7.32 69.04
N SER A 24 -43.84 -8.00 69.36
CA SER A 24 -43.76 -8.99 70.44
C SER A 24 -44.09 -8.37 71.80
N CYS A 25 -43.50 -7.21 72.11
CA CYS A 25 -43.78 -6.45 73.33
C CYS A 25 -45.25 -5.96 73.37
N ALA A 26 -45.79 -5.47 72.26
CA ALA A 26 -47.19 -5.07 72.17
C ALA A 26 -48.14 -6.27 72.39
N VAL A 27 -47.80 -7.46 71.89
CA VAL A 27 -48.54 -8.71 72.14
C VAL A 27 -48.42 -9.11 73.61
N LEU A 28 -47.23 -9.06 74.21
CA LEU A 28 -46.98 -9.37 75.62
C LEU A 28 -47.76 -8.44 76.55
N VAL A 29 -47.68 -7.12 76.35
CA VAL A 29 -48.43 -6.12 77.12
C VAL A 29 -49.94 -6.30 76.95
N TRP A 30 -50.40 -6.58 75.72
CA TRP A 30 -51.81 -6.86 75.46
C TRP A 30 -52.29 -8.14 76.16
N ARG A 31 -51.49 -9.21 76.14
CA ARG A 31 -51.78 -10.49 76.79
C ARG A 31 -51.83 -10.33 78.33
N ARG A 32 -50.94 -9.51 78.89
CA ARG A 32 -50.88 -9.20 80.33
C ARG A 32 -52.06 -8.33 80.78
N ARG A 33 -52.50 -7.36 79.97
CA ARG A 33 -53.64 -6.49 80.28
C ARG A 33 -55.02 -7.14 80.05
N ASN A 34 -55.13 -8.18 79.23
CA ASN A 34 -56.42 -8.80 78.87
C ASN A 34 -56.58 -10.26 79.34
N ALA A 35 -55.87 -10.66 80.41
CA ALA A 35 -55.92 -12.00 81.00
C ALA A 35 -57.22 -12.33 81.77
N VAL A 36 -58.38 -11.90 81.25
CA VAL A 36 -59.72 -12.26 81.77
C VAL A 36 -60.40 -13.23 80.79
N PRO A 37 -60.97 -14.35 81.24
CA PRO A 37 -61.58 -15.34 80.35
C PRO A 37 -62.95 -14.87 79.90
N ALA A 38 -63.08 -14.46 78.63
CA ALA A 38 -64.39 -14.25 78.01
C ALA A 38 -64.34 -14.40 76.47
N GLY A 39 -64.97 -15.48 76.00
CA GLY A 39 -65.82 -15.51 74.80
C GLY A 39 -65.19 -15.27 73.42
N GLY A 40 -64.78 -16.35 72.77
CA GLY A 40 -65.16 -16.72 71.38
C GLY A 40 -64.78 -15.86 70.16
N ARG A 41 -64.31 -14.61 70.26
CA ARG A 41 -64.08 -13.75 69.07
C ARG A 41 -62.75 -13.00 69.01
N ARG A 42 -61.84 -13.24 69.97
CA ARG A 42 -60.57 -12.49 70.12
C ARG A 42 -59.37 -13.04 69.34
N TRP A 43 -59.48 -14.22 68.73
CA TRP A 43 -58.41 -14.82 67.93
C TRP A 43 -58.13 -14.04 66.62
N ARG A 44 -59.16 -13.40 66.04
CA ARG A 44 -59.05 -12.65 64.78
C ARG A 44 -58.07 -11.48 64.85
N SER A 45 -57.99 -10.76 65.97
CA SER A 45 -57.07 -9.63 66.12
C SER A 45 -55.61 -10.07 66.35
N VAL A 46 -55.40 -11.24 66.97
CA VAL A 46 -54.06 -11.83 67.12
C VAL A 46 -53.58 -12.35 65.77
N LEU A 47 -54.46 -13.04 65.05
CA LEU A 47 -54.19 -13.53 63.69
C LEU A 47 -53.87 -12.37 62.73
N ALA A 48 -54.65 -11.28 62.76
CA ALA A 48 -54.39 -10.09 61.93
C ALA A 48 -53.00 -9.48 62.17
N LYS A 49 -52.59 -9.33 63.43
CA LYS A 49 -51.25 -8.81 63.79
C LYS A 49 -50.13 -9.76 63.37
N ALA A 50 -50.34 -11.07 63.51
CA ALA A 50 -49.38 -12.07 63.05
C ALA A 50 -49.23 -12.06 61.52
N LEU A 51 -50.33 -11.92 60.77
CA LEU A 51 -50.32 -11.82 59.31
C LEU A 51 -49.63 -10.54 58.82
N LEU A 52 -49.89 -9.39 59.46
CA LEU A 52 -49.22 -8.12 59.13
C LEU A 52 -47.73 -8.14 59.49
N GLY A 53 -47.37 -8.70 60.65
CA GLY A 53 -45.97 -8.90 61.03
C GLY A 53 -45.25 -9.85 60.06
N GLY A 54 -45.89 -10.94 59.67
CA GLY A 54 -45.37 -11.87 58.67
C GLY A 54 -45.19 -11.23 57.30
N ALA A 55 -46.16 -10.42 56.84
CA ALA A 55 -46.05 -9.65 55.61
C ALA A 55 -44.88 -8.67 55.63
N ALA A 56 -44.67 -7.94 56.73
CA ALA A 56 -43.56 -7.01 56.88
C ALA A 56 -42.20 -7.72 56.85
N VAL A 57 -42.07 -8.87 57.52
CA VAL A 57 -40.85 -9.68 57.49
C VAL A 57 -40.59 -10.24 56.08
N LEU A 58 -41.62 -10.72 55.38
CA LEU A 58 -41.48 -11.19 54.01
C LEU A 58 -41.07 -10.07 53.05
N LEU A 59 -41.65 -8.87 53.16
CA LEU A 59 -41.23 -7.71 52.37
C LEU A 59 -39.77 -7.32 52.65
N ALA A 60 -39.38 -7.26 53.93
CA ALA A 60 -37.99 -6.98 54.30
C ALA A 60 -37.02 -8.04 53.76
N ALA A 61 -37.38 -9.33 53.87
CA ALA A 61 -36.58 -10.42 53.33
C ALA A 61 -36.48 -10.35 51.80
N THR A 62 -37.56 -10.04 51.08
CA THR A 62 -37.51 -9.85 49.62
C THR A 62 -36.64 -8.67 49.23
N TRP A 63 -36.71 -7.57 49.98
CA TRP A 63 -35.90 -6.39 49.71
C TRP A 63 -34.40 -6.67 49.95
N ILE A 64 -34.08 -7.34 51.05
CA ILE A 64 -32.71 -7.81 51.35
C ILE A 64 -32.22 -8.77 50.27
N GLN A 65 -33.07 -9.68 49.79
CA GLN A 65 -32.73 -10.61 48.70
C GLN A 65 -32.52 -9.89 47.37
N ILE A 66 -33.24 -8.81 47.08
CA ILE A 66 -33.04 -7.97 45.89
C ILE A 66 -31.68 -7.25 45.97
N GLU A 67 -31.31 -6.75 47.15
CA GLU A 67 -30.09 -5.96 47.36
C GLU A 67 -28.82 -6.84 47.43
N LEU A 68 -28.92 -8.03 48.03
CA LEU A 68 -27.82 -8.98 48.17
C LEU A 68 -27.52 -9.75 46.88
N ARG A 69 -28.45 -9.78 45.92
CA ARG A 69 -28.22 -10.44 44.63
C ARG A 69 -27.38 -9.54 43.74
N ASP A 70 -26.09 -9.83 43.70
CA ASP A 70 -25.18 -9.24 42.74
C ASP A 70 -25.55 -9.71 41.33
N ARG A 71 -26.08 -8.80 40.52
CA ARG A 71 -26.44 -9.04 39.12
C ARG A 71 -25.22 -8.73 38.25
N GLN A 72 -24.23 -9.62 38.34
CA GLN A 72 -22.98 -9.50 37.61
C GLN A 72 -23.05 -10.24 36.28
N GLY A 73 -22.35 -9.70 35.30
CA GLY A 73 -22.26 -10.20 33.95
C GLY A 73 -20.92 -9.85 33.33
N VAL A 74 -20.73 -10.36 32.11
CA VAL A 74 -19.52 -10.10 31.34
C VAL A 74 -19.91 -9.37 30.07
N LEU A 75 -19.20 -8.30 29.78
CA LEU A 75 -19.32 -7.59 28.52
C LEU A 75 -18.54 -8.35 27.44
N SER A 76 -19.16 -8.53 26.28
CA SER A 76 -18.58 -9.22 25.14
C SER A 76 -18.77 -8.39 23.87
N ALA A 77 -17.81 -8.49 22.96
CA ALA A 77 -17.86 -7.84 21.66
C ALA A 77 -18.05 -8.91 20.56
N GLU A 78 -19.08 -8.75 19.73
CA GLU A 78 -19.36 -9.62 18.60
C GLU A 78 -19.19 -8.83 17.29
N GLY A 79 -18.46 -9.40 16.33
CA GLY A 79 -18.25 -8.77 15.02
C GLY A 79 -17.37 -7.51 15.03
N VAL A 80 -16.53 -7.34 16.05
CA VAL A 80 -15.57 -6.23 16.12
C VAL A 80 -14.23 -6.65 15.53
N PHE A 81 -13.74 -5.85 14.60
CA PHE A 81 -12.38 -5.91 14.10
C PHE A 81 -11.49 -4.95 14.89
N THR A 82 -10.47 -5.49 15.55
CA THR A 82 -9.49 -4.70 16.31
C THR A 82 -8.20 -4.57 15.52
N LEU A 83 -7.89 -3.35 15.09
CA LEU A 83 -6.57 -3.01 14.58
C LEU A 83 -5.61 -2.79 15.76
N ARG A 84 -4.55 -3.58 15.81
CA ARG A 84 -3.49 -3.47 16.82
C ARG A 84 -2.24 -2.85 16.21
N SER A 85 -1.45 -2.19 17.05
CA SER A 85 -0.13 -1.67 16.65
C SER A 85 0.79 -2.85 16.30
N PRO A 86 1.32 -2.93 15.06
CA PRO A 86 2.32 -3.93 14.70
C PRO A 86 3.63 -3.67 15.45
N GLU A 87 4.42 -4.72 15.66
CA GLU A 87 5.79 -4.58 16.17
C GLU A 87 6.62 -3.74 15.19
N ASP A 88 7.42 -2.81 15.70
CA ASP A 88 8.33 -1.93 14.95
C ASP A 88 7.67 -0.93 13.96
N LEU A 89 6.35 -0.77 13.99
CA LEU A 89 5.62 0.14 13.10
C LEU A 89 4.92 1.26 13.88
N GLN A 90 5.16 2.51 13.46
CA GLN A 90 4.48 3.67 14.04
C GLN A 90 3.28 4.07 13.18
N ALA A 91 2.12 4.31 13.80
CA ALA A 91 0.95 4.79 13.10
C ALA A 91 1.11 6.27 12.70
N ALA A 92 1.34 6.53 11.41
CA ALA A 92 1.43 7.89 10.90
C ALA A 92 0.05 8.53 10.67
N TRP A 93 -0.92 7.69 10.29
CA TRP A 93 -2.28 8.15 10.02
C TRP A 93 -3.29 7.10 10.47
N LEU A 94 -4.36 7.55 11.11
CA LEU A 94 -5.55 6.77 11.44
C LEU A 94 -6.78 7.46 10.87
N THR A 95 -7.76 6.67 10.43
CA THR A 95 -9.02 7.22 9.92
C THR A 95 -9.73 8.06 10.97
N GLN A 96 -10.14 9.25 10.57
CA GLN A 96 -10.94 10.16 11.40
C GLN A 96 -12.44 9.98 11.21
N GLU A 97 -12.85 9.23 10.19
CA GLU A 97 -14.26 9.02 9.86
C GLU A 97 -14.95 8.17 10.93
N ALA A 98 -16.21 8.48 11.21
CA ALA A 98 -17.00 7.76 12.21
C ALA A 98 -17.56 6.44 11.65
N ARG A 99 -17.79 6.36 10.34
CA ARG A 99 -18.26 5.17 9.63
C ARG A 99 -17.23 4.80 8.57
N VAL A 100 -17.03 3.51 8.37
CA VAL A 100 -16.02 2.96 7.48
C VAL A 100 -16.66 1.83 6.68
N GLY A 101 -16.49 1.84 5.36
CA GLY A 101 -16.90 0.77 4.45
C GLY A 101 -15.91 -0.40 4.42
N GLU A 102 -16.35 -1.52 3.86
CA GLU A 102 -15.45 -2.64 3.57
C GLU A 102 -14.39 -2.21 2.53
N GLY A 103 -13.11 -2.45 2.85
CA GLY A 103 -11.97 -2.08 1.99
C GLY A 103 -11.41 -0.67 2.21
N ASP A 104 -12.05 0.17 3.02
CA ASP A 104 -11.58 1.52 3.33
C ASP A 104 -10.29 1.50 4.16
N LEU A 105 -9.43 2.49 3.98
CA LEU A 105 -8.15 2.58 4.68
C LEU A 105 -8.38 2.96 6.15
N LEU A 106 -8.01 2.07 7.08
CA LEU A 106 -8.12 2.32 8.52
C LEU A 106 -6.90 3.04 9.08
N ALA A 107 -5.72 2.58 8.65
CA ALA A 107 -4.46 3.08 9.16
C ALA A 107 -3.37 3.01 8.10
N ARG A 108 -2.44 3.97 8.20
CA ARG A 108 -1.16 3.94 7.50
C ARG A 108 -0.04 3.97 8.53
N PHE A 109 0.77 2.94 8.49
CA PHE A 109 1.97 2.82 9.28
C PHE A 109 3.17 3.38 8.52
N THR A 110 4.14 3.87 9.28
CA THR A 110 5.44 4.29 8.77
C THR A 110 6.51 3.60 9.57
N SER A 111 7.53 3.14 8.87
CA SER A 111 8.77 2.69 9.47
C SER A 111 9.90 3.22 8.58
N PRO A 112 10.86 3.97 9.13
CA PRO A 112 12.04 4.41 8.37
C PRO A 112 12.73 3.28 7.57
N PRO A 113 12.94 2.05 8.12
CA PRO A 113 13.59 1.00 7.34
C PRO A 113 12.73 0.51 6.16
N ASN A 114 11.42 0.32 6.35
CA ASN A 114 10.51 -0.05 5.26
C ASN A 114 10.36 1.04 4.18
N GLN A 115 10.39 2.33 4.56
CA GLN A 115 10.40 3.43 3.60
C GLN A 115 11.69 3.43 2.78
N ALA A 116 12.84 3.35 3.44
CA ALA A 116 14.13 3.23 2.74
C ALA A 116 14.18 2.01 1.81
N LYS A 117 13.59 0.88 2.22
CA LYS A 117 13.46 -0.31 1.38
C LYS A 117 12.53 -0.09 0.19
N ALA A 118 11.38 0.57 0.38
CA ALA A 118 10.47 0.90 -0.71
C ALA A 118 11.14 1.83 -1.73
N ASP A 119 11.85 2.86 -1.27
CA ASP A 119 12.61 3.78 -2.12
C ASP A 119 13.73 3.06 -2.88
N MET A 120 14.47 2.16 -2.20
CA MET A 120 15.47 1.31 -2.84
C MET A 120 14.86 0.42 -3.93
N LEU A 121 13.68 -0.17 -3.70
CA LEU A 121 12.98 -0.98 -4.68
C LEU A 121 12.51 -0.14 -5.89
N VAL A 122 12.09 1.11 -5.68
CA VAL A 122 11.74 2.03 -6.77
C VAL A 122 12.98 2.37 -7.61
N LEU A 123 14.11 2.69 -6.97
CA LEU A 123 15.36 2.96 -7.67
C LEU A 123 15.86 1.72 -8.44
N ARG A 124 15.75 0.53 -7.83
CA ARG A 124 16.10 -0.74 -8.47
C ARG A 124 15.17 -1.06 -9.65
N GLN A 125 13.88 -0.80 -9.51
CA GLN A 125 12.93 -0.96 -10.61
C GLN A 125 13.30 -0.03 -11.78
N ALA A 126 13.56 1.25 -11.51
CA ALA A 126 13.95 2.22 -12.53
C ALA A 126 15.27 1.83 -13.21
N SER A 127 16.25 1.31 -12.47
CA SER A 127 17.51 0.85 -13.04
C SER A 127 17.33 -0.39 -13.93
N LEU A 128 16.49 -1.35 -13.52
CA LEU A 128 16.14 -2.52 -14.34
C LEU A 128 15.35 -2.14 -15.59
N GLU A 129 14.42 -1.17 -15.50
CA GLU A 129 13.69 -0.65 -16.65
C GLU A 129 14.64 0.04 -17.64
N ALA A 130 15.60 0.83 -17.16
CA ALA A 130 16.64 1.41 -18.00
C ALA A 130 17.55 0.34 -18.63
N GLN A 131 17.92 -0.71 -17.89
CA GLN A 131 18.66 -1.85 -18.44
C GLN A 131 17.87 -2.58 -19.53
N GLN A 132 16.56 -2.76 -19.33
CA GLN A 132 15.69 -3.35 -20.34
C GLN A 132 15.70 -2.51 -21.63
N GLU A 133 15.57 -1.18 -21.52
CA GLU A 133 15.62 -0.26 -22.66
C GLU A 133 16.98 -0.32 -23.38
N ILE A 134 18.08 -0.43 -22.63
CA ILE A 134 19.42 -0.61 -23.19
C ILE A 134 19.51 -1.92 -23.98
N ILE A 135 19.07 -3.05 -23.40
CA ILE A 135 19.11 -4.37 -24.06
C ILE A 135 18.22 -4.41 -25.31
N GLU A 136 17.06 -3.75 -25.29
CA GLU A 136 16.15 -3.66 -26.43
C GLU A 136 16.77 -2.88 -27.60
N ARG A 137 17.53 -1.82 -27.30
CA ARG A 137 18.21 -0.98 -28.30
C ARG A 137 19.55 -1.53 -28.74
N GLU A 138 20.20 -2.36 -27.95
CA GLU A 138 21.52 -2.90 -28.27
C GLU A 138 21.44 -3.83 -29.50
N PRO A 139 22.34 -3.66 -30.50
CA PRO A 139 22.42 -4.58 -31.62
C PRO A 139 22.81 -5.98 -31.13
N VAL A 140 22.27 -6.99 -31.81
CA VAL A 140 22.52 -8.40 -31.48
C VAL A 140 24.01 -8.70 -31.61
N ARG A 141 24.63 -9.16 -30.53
CA ARG A 141 26.05 -9.52 -30.50
C ARG A 141 26.28 -10.85 -31.21
N LEU A 142 26.83 -10.77 -32.42
CA LEU A 142 27.29 -11.93 -33.19
C LEU A 142 28.66 -12.40 -32.70
N ASP A 143 29.01 -13.65 -33.00
CA ASP A 143 30.35 -14.18 -32.78
C ASP A 143 31.39 -13.39 -33.60
N GLY A 144 32.29 -12.71 -32.89
CA GLY A 144 33.32 -11.88 -33.49
C GLY A 144 34.27 -12.66 -34.41
N GLU A 145 34.53 -13.93 -34.12
CA GLU A 145 35.40 -14.77 -34.96
C GLU A 145 34.73 -15.11 -36.30
N LEU A 146 33.42 -15.36 -36.31
CA LEU A 146 32.66 -15.62 -37.55
C LEU A 146 32.60 -14.35 -38.42
N VAL A 147 32.36 -13.19 -37.80
CA VAL A 147 32.34 -11.90 -38.51
C VAL A 147 33.73 -11.61 -39.10
N ARG A 148 34.80 -11.80 -38.33
CA ARG A 148 36.18 -11.62 -38.78
C ARG A 148 36.51 -12.51 -39.97
N ARG A 149 36.24 -13.82 -39.87
CA ARG A 149 36.47 -14.76 -40.98
C ARG A 149 35.67 -14.42 -42.24
N HIS A 150 34.43 -13.95 -42.07
CA HIS A 150 33.63 -13.50 -43.21
C HIS A 150 34.23 -12.27 -43.90
N GLN A 151 34.80 -11.33 -43.13
CA GLN A 151 35.51 -10.16 -43.67
C GLN A 151 36.80 -10.57 -44.39
N GLU A 152 37.59 -11.48 -43.80
CA GLU A 152 38.83 -12.03 -44.41
C GLU A 152 38.52 -12.70 -45.77
N ILE A 153 37.58 -13.66 -45.81
CA ILE A 153 37.20 -14.34 -47.07
C ILE A 153 36.60 -13.36 -48.08
N SER A 154 35.84 -12.35 -47.63
CA SER A 154 35.31 -11.33 -48.53
C SER A 154 36.41 -10.45 -49.12
N ALA A 155 37.49 -10.18 -48.38
CA ALA A 155 38.65 -9.46 -48.87
C ALA A 155 39.44 -10.31 -49.88
N ASP A 156 39.69 -11.58 -49.56
CA ASP A 156 40.36 -12.54 -50.45
C ASP A 156 39.61 -12.69 -51.78
N LEU A 157 38.28 -12.81 -51.72
CA LEU A 157 37.45 -12.92 -52.92
C LEU A 157 37.57 -11.68 -53.81
N ARG A 158 37.60 -10.47 -53.25
CA ARG A 158 37.83 -9.23 -54.01
C ARG A 158 39.22 -9.20 -54.63
N GLN A 159 40.24 -9.66 -53.90
CA GLN A 159 41.61 -9.74 -54.39
C GLN A 159 41.73 -10.73 -55.56
N PHE A 160 41.14 -11.92 -55.45
CA PHE A 160 41.15 -12.91 -56.53
C PHE A 160 40.35 -12.41 -57.75
N GLN A 161 39.20 -11.75 -57.55
CA GLN A 161 38.45 -11.13 -58.64
C GLN A 161 39.27 -10.05 -59.36
N SER A 162 39.91 -9.14 -58.62
CA SER A 162 40.79 -8.13 -59.21
C SER A 162 41.97 -8.75 -59.97
N THR A 163 42.50 -9.87 -59.48
CA THR A 163 43.60 -10.59 -60.14
C THR A 163 43.12 -11.21 -61.45
N ARG A 164 41.94 -11.85 -61.43
CA ARG A 164 41.27 -12.41 -62.59
C ARG A 164 41.00 -11.35 -63.67
N ASP A 165 40.46 -10.21 -63.26
CA ASP A 165 40.16 -9.07 -64.13
C ASP A 165 41.41 -8.47 -64.77
N THR A 166 42.58 -8.66 -64.15
CA THR A 166 43.87 -8.25 -64.72
C THR A 166 44.45 -9.31 -65.67
N LEU A 167 44.34 -10.59 -65.32
CA LEU A 167 44.91 -11.70 -66.09
C LEU A 167 44.16 -11.97 -67.40
N LEU A 168 42.83 -11.85 -67.42
CA LEU A 168 42.02 -12.11 -68.61
C LEU A 168 42.37 -11.19 -69.79
N PRO A 169 42.42 -9.84 -69.63
CA PRO A 169 42.86 -8.94 -70.69
C PRO A 169 44.32 -9.17 -71.10
N ALA A 170 45.21 -9.51 -70.16
CA ALA A 170 46.61 -9.81 -70.44
C ALA A 170 46.75 -11.04 -71.33
N ARG A 171 46.03 -12.13 -71.02
CA ARG A 171 45.96 -13.33 -71.86
C ARG A 171 45.45 -13.00 -73.26
N ASP A 172 44.36 -12.24 -73.35
CA ASP A 172 43.75 -11.89 -74.64
C ASP A 172 44.62 -10.90 -75.45
N ALA A 173 45.43 -10.08 -74.79
CA ALA A 173 46.44 -9.23 -75.44
C ALA A 173 47.57 -10.08 -76.05
N VAL A 174 48.13 -11.02 -75.29
CA VAL A 174 49.18 -11.94 -75.79
C VAL A 174 48.69 -12.75 -76.98
N LEU A 175 47.47 -13.27 -76.94
CA LEU A 175 46.89 -14.02 -78.07
C LEU A 175 46.70 -13.15 -79.31
N ARG A 176 46.26 -11.89 -79.15
CA ARG A 176 46.12 -10.95 -80.26
C ARG A 176 47.46 -10.53 -80.85
N GLU A 177 48.45 -10.28 -80.00
CA GLU A 177 49.80 -9.94 -80.42
C GLU A 177 50.46 -11.11 -81.16
N GLN A 178 50.31 -12.33 -80.66
CA GLN A 178 50.74 -13.55 -81.34
C GLN A 178 50.14 -13.66 -82.74
N MET A 179 48.82 -13.52 -82.87
CA MET A 179 48.13 -13.59 -84.18
C MET A 179 48.64 -12.49 -85.13
N THR A 180 48.85 -11.28 -84.63
CA THR A 180 49.33 -10.14 -85.43
C THR A 180 50.75 -10.39 -85.92
N GLN A 181 51.66 -10.81 -85.04
CA GLN A 181 53.04 -11.09 -85.41
C GLN A 181 53.14 -12.29 -86.37
N GLN A 182 52.38 -13.37 -86.14
CA GLN A 182 52.31 -14.49 -87.08
C GLN A 182 51.86 -14.06 -88.48
N LEU A 183 50.88 -13.16 -88.58
CA LEU A 183 50.44 -12.63 -89.87
C LEU A 183 51.55 -11.84 -90.56
N VAL A 184 52.27 -10.98 -89.82
CA VAL A 184 53.41 -10.21 -90.34
C VAL A 184 54.52 -11.14 -90.86
N TYR A 185 54.93 -12.15 -90.08
CA TYR A 185 55.94 -13.12 -90.51
C TYR A 185 55.49 -13.93 -91.73
N ARG A 186 54.22 -14.36 -91.78
CA ARG A 186 53.66 -15.09 -92.94
C ARG A 186 53.57 -14.21 -94.19
N GLN A 187 53.21 -12.93 -94.04
CA GLN A 187 53.25 -11.97 -95.14
C GLN A 187 54.68 -11.81 -95.66
N ARG A 188 55.66 -11.64 -94.76
CA ARG A 188 57.07 -11.54 -95.14
C ARG A 188 57.60 -12.79 -95.85
N LEU A 189 57.21 -13.98 -95.38
CA LEU A 189 57.55 -15.24 -96.06
C LEU A 189 56.96 -15.28 -97.48
N ARG A 190 55.71 -14.86 -97.66
CA ARG A 190 55.09 -14.79 -99.00
C ARG A 190 55.78 -13.78 -99.91
N GLU A 191 56.18 -12.62 -99.40
CA GLU A 191 56.97 -11.64 -100.17
C GLU A 191 58.29 -12.24 -100.66
N LEU A 192 59.03 -12.90 -99.75
CA LEU A 192 60.30 -13.55 -100.09
C LEU A 192 60.10 -14.73 -101.06
N GLU A 193 58.98 -15.47 -100.97
CA GLU A 193 58.63 -16.52 -101.93
C GLU A 193 58.35 -15.97 -103.33
N LEU A 194 57.63 -14.85 -103.43
CA LEU A 194 57.37 -14.18 -104.69
C LEU A 194 58.67 -13.62 -105.28
N GLU A 195 59.54 -13.03 -104.45
CA GLU A 195 60.86 -12.53 -104.87
C GLU A 195 61.77 -13.67 -105.34
N ALA A 196 61.83 -14.79 -104.61
CA ALA A 196 62.57 -15.98 -105.01
C ALA A 196 62.06 -16.54 -106.35
N ALA A 197 60.73 -16.65 -106.53
CA ALA A 197 60.13 -17.11 -107.77
C ALA A 197 60.47 -16.19 -108.96
N ARG A 198 60.45 -14.87 -108.74
CA ARG A 198 60.86 -13.88 -109.74
C ARG A 198 62.34 -14.01 -110.10
N LEU A 199 63.24 -14.06 -109.11
CA LEU A 199 64.67 -14.23 -109.33
C LEU A 199 64.99 -15.56 -110.02
N GLN A 200 64.27 -16.64 -109.70
CA GLN A 200 64.39 -17.93 -110.40
C GLN A 200 63.98 -17.84 -111.87
N ALA A 201 62.90 -17.10 -112.19
CA ALA A 201 62.49 -16.88 -113.57
C ALA A 201 63.54 -16.05 -114.33
N GLU A 202 64.05 -14.97 -113.73
CA GLU A 202 65.14 -14.14 -114.28
C GLU A 202 66.43 -14.96 -114.47
N HIS A 203 66.76 -15.82 -113.51
CA HIS A 203 67.91 -16.73 -113.58
C HIS A 203 67.76 -17.74 -114.72
N ARG A 204 66.59 -18.37 -114.90
CA ARG A 204 66.33 -19.28 -116.03
C ARG A 204 66.49 -18.55 -117.38
N GLN A 205 66.01 -17.31 -117.47
CA GLN A 205 66.18 -16.49 -118.66
C GLN A 205 67.65 -16.13 -118.91
N ALA A 206 68.39 -15.75 -117.86
CA ALA A 206 69.81 -15.44 -117.95
C ALA A 206 70.66 -16.67 -118.31
N GLN A 207 70.33 -17.85 -117.77
CA GLN A 207 70.95 -19.12 -118.13
C GLN A 207 70.73 -19.43 -119.61
N ALA A 208 69.49 -19.33 -120.10
CA ALA A 208 69.18 -19.54 -121.52
C ALA A 208 69.98 -18.57 -122.43
N ARG A 209 70.16 -17.31 -122.01
CA ARG A 209 71.01 -16.34 -122.72
C ARG A 209 72.50 -16.71 -122.67
N ALA A 210 73.01 -17.12 -121.51
CA ALA A 210 74.40 -17.55 -121.37
C ALA A 210 74.69 -18.80 -122.20
N ASP A 211 73.76 -19.75 -122.25
CA ASP A 211 73.86 -20.95 -123.10
C ASP A 211 73.84 -20.59 -124.58
N TYR A 212 72.96 -19.69 -125.00
CA TYR A 212 72.96 -19.14 -126.36
C TYR A 212 74.29 -18.47 -126.70
N SER A 213 74.76 -17.51 -125.90
CA SER A 213 76.05 -16.83 -126.11
C SER A 213 77.23 -17.81 -126.08
N ARG A 214 77.17 -18.87 -125.26
CA ARG A 214 78.18 -19.93 -125.23
C ARG A 214 78.21 -20.72 -126.53
N THR A 215 77.06 -21.09 -127.07
CA THR A 215 76.97 -21.76 -128.37
C THR A 215 77.42 -20.85 -129.51
N HIS A 216 77.09 -19.56 -129.46
CA HIS A 216 77.50 -18.55 -130.43
C HIS A 216 79.02 -18.33 -130.42
N ALA A 217 79.63 -18.11 -129.24
CA ALA A 217 81.08 -17.96 -129.08
C ALA A 217 81.83 -19.23 -129.51
N LYS A 218 81.32 -20.44 -129.20
CA LYS A 218 81.89 -21.71 -129.68
C LYS A 218 81.84 -21.81 -131.21
N ARG A 219 80.72 -21.42 -131.81
CA ARG A 219 80.55 -21.41 -133.27
C ARG A 219 81.51 -20.41 -133.93
N LEU A 220 81.61 -19.19 -133.42
CA LEU A 220 82.54 -18.19 -133.92
C LEU A 220 84.00 -18.64 -133.76
N ASN A 221 84.39 -19.17 -132.60
CA ASN A 221 85.73 -19.72 -132.39
C ASN A 221 86.04 -20.88 -133.37
N SER A 222 85.06 -21.75 -133.69
CA SER A 222 85.25 -22.78 -134.71
C SER A 222 85.42 -22.23 -136.13
N ILE A 223 84.82 -21.07 -136.44
CA ILE A 223 84.97 -20.39 -137.74
C ILE A 223 86.29 -19.59 -137.78
N ALA A 224 86.70 -19.01 -136.66
CA ALA A 224 87.96 -18.30 -136.44
C ALA A 224 89.20 -19.14 -136.70
N VAL A 225 89.18 -20.39 -136.22
CA VAL A 225 90.23 -21.40 -136.48
C VAL A 225 90.43 -21.63 -137.98
N HIS A 226 89.44 -21.31 -138.82
CA HIS A 226 89.51 -21.39 -140.29
C HIS A 226 89.79 -20.04 -140.98
N GLY A 227 90.11 -18.98 -140.24
CA GLY A 227 90.55 -17.67 -140.76
C GLY A 227 89.44 -16.81 -141.40
N ALA A 228 88.17 -17.11 -141.14
CA ALA A 228 87.01 -16.49 -141.82
C ALA A 228 86.27 -15.42 -140.98
N THR A 229 86.77 -15.08 -139.78
CA THR A 229 86.20 -14.05 -138.89
C THR A 229 87.27 -13.04 -138.46
N CYS A 230 86.83 -11.84 -138.06
CA CYS A 230 87.70 -10.80 -137.53
C CYS A 230 87.88 -10.98 -136.02
N CYS A 231 89.09 -10.77 -135.47
CA CYS A 231 89.37 -10.86 -134.03
C CYS A 231 88.40 -10.04 -133.17
N ASP A 232 87.94 -8.89 -133.67
CA ASP A 232 86.98 -8.03 -133.00
C ASP A 232 85.61 -8.70 -132.75
N GLU A 233 85.20 -9.65 -133.58
CA GLU A 233 83.93 -10.37 -133.41
C GLU A 233 84.03 -11.50 -132.38
N GLU A 234 85.19 -12.13 -132.28
CA GLU A 234 85.50 -13.13 -131.25
C GLU A 234 85.56 -12.50 -129.86
N ASP A 235 86.24 -11.37 -129.74
CA ASP A 235 86.35 -10.64 -128.48
C ASP A 235 84.97 -10.12 -128.01
N LYS A 236 84.12 -9.64 -128.93
CA LYS A 236 82.74 -9.26 -128.61
C LYS A 236 81.91 -10.45 -128.12
N ALA A 237 81.99 -11.59 -128.79
CA ALA A 237 81.26 -12.79 -128.39
C ALA A 237 81.76 -13.37 -127.05
N ALA A 238 83.07 -13.29 -126.78
CA ALA A 238 83.66 -13.66 -125.50
C ALA A 238 83.21 -12.72 -124.36
N LEU A 239 83.18 -11.41 -124.61
CA LEU A 239 82.68 -10.41 -123.66
C LEU A 239 81.18 -10.63 -123.36
N GLU A 240 80.36 -10.86 -124.37
CA GLU A 240 78.92 -11.15 -124.19
C GLU A 240 78.69 -12.41 -123.35
N LEU A 241 79.49 -13.46 -123.58
CA LEU A 241 79.46 -14.68 -122.76
C LEU A 241 79.87 -14.40 -121.31
N GLN A 242 80.92 -13.60 -121.10
CA GLN A 242 81.39 -13.26 -119.75
C GLN A 242 80.34 -12.42 -118.99
N VAL A 243 79.71 -11.45 -119.66
CA VAL A 243 78.62 -10.65 -119.07
C VAL A 243 77.42 -11.54 -118.74
N ALA A 244 77.04 -12.47 -119.63
CA ALA A 244 75.94 -13.39 -119.38
C ALA A 244 76.24 -14.36 -118.21
N GLN A 245 77.48 -14.87 -118.10
CA GLN A 245 77.90 -15.72 -116.98
C GLN A 245 77.93 -14.95 -115.65
N ALA A 246 78.47 -13.73 -115.64
CA ALA A 246 78.47 -12.86 -114.45
C ALA A 246 77.03 -12.55 -113.98
N GLN A 247 76.09 -12.38 -114.91
CA GLN A 247 74.68 -12.18 -114.58
C GLN A 247 74.04 -13.42 -113.94
N VAL A 248 74.36 -14.63 -114.43
CA VAL A 248 73.91 -15.89 -113.83
C VAL A 248 74.47 -16.07 -112.42
N GLU A 249 75.77 -15.80 -112.22
CA GLU A 249 76.41 -15.87 -110.90
C GLU A 249 75.79 -14.86 -109.91
N LYS A 250 75.55 -13.63 -110.36
CA LYS A 250 74.86 -12.59 -109.57
C LYS A 250 73.47 -13.04 -109.14
N LEU A 251 72.67 -13.56 -110.08
CA LEU A 251 71.32 -14.05 -109.78
C LEU A 251 71.36 -15.29 -108.87
N THR A 252 72.35 -16.17 -109.03
CA THR A 252 72.55 -17.34 -108.14
C THR A 252 72.86 -16.89 -106.71
N ALA A 253 73.72 -15.88 -106.54
CA ALA A 253 74.03 -15.32 -105.24
C ALA A 253 72.81 -14.64 -104.60
N GLN A 254 72.02 -13.91 -105.38
CA GLN A 254 70.77 -13.29 -104.91
C GLN A 254 69.72 -14.33 -104.48
N ILE A 255 69.52 -15.41 -105.25
CA ILE A 255 68.61 -16.51 -104.87
C ILE A 255 69.06 -17.13 -103.54
N ARG A 256 70.37 -17.43 -103.38
CA ARG A 256 70.90 -17.97 -102.12
C ARG A 256 70.68 -17.03 -100.93
N GLU A 257 70.78 -15.73 -101.15
CA GLU A 257 70.55 -14.73 -100.10
C GLU A 257 69.07 -14.67 -99.70
N VAL A 258 68.15 -14.66 -100.67
CA VAL A 258 66.70 -14.71 -100.40
C VAL A 258 66.31 -16.03 -99.71
N ASP A 259 66.89 -17.16 -100.11
CA ASP A 259 66.66 -18.46 -99.46
C ASP A 259 67.15 -18.47 -98.01
N LYS A 260 68.30 -17.86 -97.71
CA LYS A 260 68.79 -17.69 -96.33
C LYS A 260 67.85 -16.80 -95.51
N GLN A 261 67.40 -15.68 -96.08
CA GLN A 261 66.43 -14.81 -95.42
C GLN A 261 65.13 -15.54 -95.14
N LYS A 262 64.64 -16.35 -96.10
CA LYS A 262 63.44 -17.19 -95.91
C LYS A 262 63.63 -18.17 -94.74
N GLN A 263 64.75 -18.90 -94.70
CA GLN A 263 65.06 -19.83 -93.61
C GLN A 263 65.17 -19.12 -92.26
N HIS A 264 65.75 -17.92 -92.23
CA HIS A 264 65.86 -17.11 -91.02
C HIS A 264 64.49 -16.67 -90.50
N VAL A 265 63.65 -16.10 -91.38
CA VAL A 265 62.28 -15.66 -91.05
C VAL A 265 61.41 -16.85 -90.60
N GLN A 266 61.59 -18.02 -91.22
CA GLN A 266 60.89 -19.25 -90.81
C GLN A 266 61.33 -19.73 -89.42
N GLY A 267 62.63 -19.75 -89.15
CA GLY A 267 63.15 -20.11 -87.83
C GLY A 267 62.71 -19.13 -86.73
N ASP A 268 62.59 -17.84 -87.05
CA ASP A 268 62.09 -16.84 -86.11
C ASP A 268 60.57 -16.99 -85.86
N LEU A 269 59.79 -17.35 -86.88
CA LEU A 269 58.37 -17.68 -86.71
C LEU A 269 58.18 -18.89 -85.78
N GLU A 270 58.96 -19.96 -85.96
CA GLU A 270 58.89 -21.15 -85.10
C GLU A 270 59.26 -20.84 -83.63
N LYS A 271 60.30 -20.02 -83.41
CA LYS A 271 60.67 -19.56 -82.06
C LYS A 271 59.57 -18.71 -81.43
N LEU A 272 58.99 -17.79 -82.21
CA LEU A 272 57.88 -16.95 -81.74
C LEU A 272 56.69 -17.82 -81.34
N GLU A 273 56.31 -18.81 -82.17
CA GLU A 273 55.23 -19.74 -81.88
C GLU A 273 55.49 -20.52 -80.58
N ALA A 274 56.70 -21.03 -80.37
CA ALA A 274 57.06 -21.74 -79.14
C ALA A 274 57.00 -20.83 -77.89
N MET A 275 57.53 -19.61 -77.97
CA MET A 275 57.54 -18.66 -76.86
C MET A 275 56.12 -18.20 -76.50
N THR A 276 55.33 -17.78 -77.48
CA THR A 276 53.95 -17.32 -77.27
C THR A 276 53.04 -18.43 -76.80
N GLN A 277 53.21 -19.67 -77.29
CA GLN A 277 52.46 -20.83 -76.80
C GLN A 277 52.79 -21.15 -75.34
N THR A 278 54.04 -21.00 -74.92
CA THR A 278 54.45 -21.18 -73.51
C THR A 278 53.82 -20.10 -72.63
N GLN A 279 53.95 -18.83 -73.01
CA GLN A 279 53.34 -17.71 -72.29
C GLN A 279 51.81 -17.83 -72.19
N SER A 280 51.15 -18.22 -73.29
CA SER A 280 49.70 -18.45 -73.32
C SER A 280 49.29 -19.58 -72.36
N ARG A 281 50.03 -20.71 -72.34
CA ARG A 281 49.77 -21.81 -71.40
C ARG A 281 49.95 -21.39 -69.95
N ASP A 282 50.99 -20.63 -69.65
CA ASP A 282 51.25 -20.15 -68.29
C ASP A 282 50.14 -19.19 -67.82
N LEU A 283 49.70 -18.26 -68.67
CA LEU A 283 48.59 -17.37 -68.37
C LEU A 283 47.26 -18.12 -68.22
N CYS A 284 46.98 -19.11 -69.09
CA CYS A 284 45.79 -19.95 -68.95
C CYS A 284 45.81 -20.71 -67.62
N ARG A 285 46.95 -21.29 -67.23
CA ARG A 285 47.10 -22.00 -65.95
C ARG A 285 46.90 -21.08 -64.75
N GLN A 286 47.41 -19.85 -64.81
CA GLN A 286 47.19 -18.85 -63.76
C GLN A 286 45.72 -18.45 -63.66
N VAL A 287 45.04 -18.20 -64.79
CA VAL A 287 43.60 -17.90 -64.82
C VAL A 287 42.80 -19.06 -64.23
N GLU A 288 43.07 -20.30 -64.62
CA GLU A 288 42.40 -21.49 -64.05
C GLU A 288 42.64 -21.64 -62.55
N GLN A 289 43.85 -21.34 -62.07
CA GLN A 289 44.17 -21.38 -60.64
C GLN A 289 43.39 -20.31 -59.87
N VAL A 290 43.32 -19.08 -60.40
CA VAL A 290 42.54 -18.00 -59.79
C VAL A 290 41.05 -18.31 -59.81
N ASP A 291 40.51 -18.85 -60.91
CA ASP A 291 39.11 -19.27 -61.02
C ASP A 291 38.76 -20.32 -59.96
N LYS A 292 39.62 -21.33 -59.75
CA LYS A 292 39.46 -22.32 -58.67
C LYS A 292 39.47 -21.68 -57.28
N SER A 293 40.38 -20.73 -57.03
CA SER A 293 40.42 -20.01 -55.75
C SER A 293 39.16 -19.16 -55.53
N VAL A 294 38.64 -18.52 -56.57
CA VAL A 294 37.38 -17.76 -56.50
C VAL A 294 36.22 -18.68 -56.14
N GLU A 295 36.09 -19.83 -56.80
CA GLU A 295 35.03 -20.81 -56.50
C GLU A 295 35.12 -21.33 -55.06
N GLN A 296 36.33 -21.67 -54.59
CA GLN A 296 36.56 -22.13 -53.22
C GLN A 296 36.18 -21.04 -52.19
N SER A 297 36.69 -19.81 -52.36
CA SER A 297 36.34 -18.69 -51.47
C SER A 297 34.85 -18.37 -51.50
N GLN A 298 34.16 -18.55 -52.64
CA GLN A 298 32.71 -18.38 -52.74
C GLN A 298 31.96 -19.43 -51.91
N GLN A 299 32.32 -20.71 -52.04
CA GLN A 299 31.72 -21.79 -51.25
C GLN A 299 31.94 -21.60 -49.75
N ASP A 300 33.15 -21.19 -49.36
CA ASP A 300 33.46 -20.92 -47.95
C ASP A 300 32.70 -19.70 -47.43
N ARG A 301 32.52 -18.66 -48.26
CA ARG A 301 31.67 -17.51 -47.92
C ARG A 301 30.23 -17.93 -47.69
N GLU A 302 29.65 -18.74 -48.56
CA GLU A 302 28.27 -19.23 -48.43
C GLU A 302 28.08 -20.05 -47.15
N ARG A 303 29.01 -20.96 -46.84
CA ARG A 303 29.02 -21.73 -45.60
C ARG A 303 29.10 -20.83 -44.37
N LEU A 304 29.93 -19.79 -44.40
CA LEU A 304 30.03 -18.83 -43.28
C LEU A 304 28.78 -17.95 -43.15
N VAL A 305 28.15 -17.55 -44.25
CA VAL A 305 26.89 -16.80 -44.22
C VAL A 305 25.79 -17.63 -43.57
N ALA A 306 25.71 -18.93 -43.89
CA ALA A 306 24.76 -19.84 -43.23
C ALA A 306 25.03 -19.92 -41.72
N ARG A 307 26.29 -20.09 -41.31
CA ARG A 307 26.67 -20.09 -39.88
C ARG A 307 26.40 -18.77 -39.18
N LEU A 308 26.62 -17.63 -39.83
CA LEU A 308 26.30 -16.30 -39.29
C LEU A 308 24.79 -16.11 -39.13
N ALA A 309 23.97 -16.68 -40.01
CA ALA A 309 22.52 -16.66 -39.87
C ALA A 309 22.08 -17.50 -38.65
N GLU A 310 22.64 -18.69 -38.45
CA GLU A 310 22.41 -19.50 -37.24
C GLU A 310 22.86 -18.75 -35.97
N ASP A 311 24.04 -18.15 -36.00
CA ASP A 311 24.60 -17.36 -34.90
C ASP A 311 23.70 -16.18 -34.52
N LYS A 312 23.14 -15.49 -35.52
CA LYS A 312 22.17 -14.41 -35.33
C LYS A 312 20.92 -14.91 -34.60
N THR A 313 20.35 -16.04 -35.01
CA THR A 313 19.18 -16.62 -34.32
C THR A 313 19.49 -17.01 -32.88
N ARG A 314 20.67 -17.61 -32.62
CA ARG A 314 21.15 -17.92 -31.26
C ARG A 314 21.25 -16.64 -30.42
N ALA A 315 21.86 -15.59 -30.95
CA ALA A 315 22.07 -14.34 -30.24
C ALA A 315 20.75 -13.57 -30.00
N GLU A 316 19.79 -13.62 -30.92
CA GLU A 316 18.42 -13.11 -30.71
C GLU A 316 17.71 -13.85 -29.57
N LEU A 317 17.82 -15.17 -29.51
CA LEU A 317 17.24 -15.99 -28.46
C LEU A 317 17.89 -15.72 -27.09
N LEU A 318 19.20 -15.52 -27.04
CA LEU A 318 19.89 -15.08 -25.81
C LEU A 318 19.41 -13.71 -25.35
N ARG A 319 19.26 -12.74 -26.26
CA ARG A 319 18.70 -11.42 -25.93
C ARG A 319 17.27 -11.52 -25.40
N GLN A 320 16.42 -12.34 -26.00
CA GLN A 320 15.05 -12.57 -25.53
C GLN A 320 15.04 -13.15 -24.10
N ARG A 321 15.88 -14.15 -23.82
CA ARG A 321 16.01 -14.72 -22.46
C ARG A 321 16.48 -13.69 -21.43
N GLN A 322 17.43 -12.83 -21.80
CA GLN A 322 17.87 -11.74 -20.93
C GLN A 322 16.74 -10.75 -20.64
N LEU A 323 15.97 -10.34 -21.65
CA LEU A 323 14.80 -9.48 -21.48
C LEU A 323 13.73 -10.12 -20.59
N GLU A 324 13.47 -11.43 -20.76
CA GLU A 324 12.54 -12.16 -19.90
C GLU A 324 13.02 -12.19 -18.45
N GLN A 325 14.31 -12.44 -18.21
CA GLN A 325 14.89 -12.40 -16.87
C GLN A 325 14.75 -11.01 -16.24
N THR A 326 15.12 -9.94 -16.94
CA THR A 326 14.96 -8.56 -16.44
C THR A 326 13.50 -8.24 -16.14
N ARG A 327 12.55 -8.68 -16.99
CA ARG A 327 11.11 -8.51 -16.74
C ARG A 327 10.63 -9.25 -15.49
N LEU A 328 11.16 -10.45 -15.21
CA LEU A 328 10.86 -11.18 -13.99
C LEU A 328 11.38 -10.44 -12.76
N GLU A 329 12.60 -9.90 -12.82
CA GLU A 329 13.19 -9.09 -11.73
C GLU A 329 12.38 -7.81 -11.47
N ILE A 330 11.91 -7.14 -12.52
CA ILE A 330 10.99 -5.97 -12.40
C ILE A 330 9.69 -6.38 -11.69
N ARG A 331 9.09 -7.52 -12.07
CA ARG A 331 7.87 -8.01 -11.42
C ARG A 331 8.10 -8.37 -9.95
N GLN A 332 9.24 -8.96 -9.62
CA GLN A 332 9.61 -9.26 -8.23
C GLN A 332 9.74 -7.97 -7.42
N CYS A 333 10.44 -6.95 -7.93
CA CYS A 333 10.56 -5.66 -7.26
C CYS A 333 9.20 -5.00 -7.01
N ARG A 334 8.29 -5.05 -8.01
CA ARG A 334 6.92 -4.55 -7.88
C ARG A 334 6.11 -5.33 -6.85
N ALA A 335 6.17 -6.66 -6.86
CA ALA A 335 5.47 -7.50 -5.90
C ALA A 335 5.98 -7.29 -4.46
N GLU A 336 7.29 -7.12 -4.29
CA GLU A 336 7.88 -6.79 -2.98
C GLU A 336 7.43 -5.42 -2.50
N ARG A 337 7.42 -4.41 -3.38
CA ARG A 337 6.93 -3.07 -3.06
C ARG A 337 5.45 -3.09 -2.68
N ASP A 338 4.60 -3.73 -3.48
CA ASP A 338 3.17 -3.86 -3.21
C ASP A 338 2.92 -4.67 -1.92
N GLY A 339 3.78 -5.66 -1.63
CA GLY A 339 3.79 -6.39 -0.36
C GLY A 339 4.09 -5.49 0.83
N LEU A 340 5.10 -4.61 0.72
CA LEU A 340 5.40 -3.60 1.74
C LEU A 340 4.27 -2.57 1.89
N GLU A 341 3.66 -2.14 0.79
CA GLU A 341 2.51 -1.21 0.86
C GLU A 341 1.33 -1.86 1.57
N ARG A 342 1.05 -3.14 1.34
CA ARG A 342 -0.01 -3.88 2.04
C ARG A 342 0.28 -4.09 3.52
N THR A 343 1.54 -4.23 3.93
CA THR A 343 1.89 -4.31 5.36
C THR A 343 1.80 -2.95 6.05
N LEU A 344 2.11 -1.86 5.32
CA LEU A 344 2.02 -0.50 5.84
C LEU A 344 0.60 0.08 5.81
N ALA A 345 -0.30 -0.44 4.97
CA ALA A 345 -1.66 0.06 4.83
C ALA A 345 -2.69 -1.02 5.23
N VAL A 346 -3.40 -0.80 6.34
CA VAL A 346 -4.45 -1.73 6.78
C VAL A 346 -5.82 -1.20 6.38
N ARG A 347 -6.60 -2.05 5.72
CA ARG A 347 -7.96 -1.76 5.26
C ARG A 347 -9.00 -2.49 6.10
N SER A 348 -10.21 -1.94 6.18
CA SER A 348 -11.29 -2.52 6.98
C SER A 348 -11.82 -3.79 6.32
N PRO A 349 -11.88 -4.94 7.02
CA PRO A 349 -12.50 -6.15 6.49
C PRO A 349 -14.03 -6.16 6.66
N VAL A 350 -14.59 -5.21 7.40
CA VAL A 350 -16.01 -5.15 7.75
C VAL A 350 -16.50 -3.71 7.62
N GLU A 351 -17.73 -3.53 7.12
CA GLU A 351 -18.41 -2.25 7.17
C GLU A 351 -18.95 -1.98 8.58
N GLY A 352 -18.71 -0.78 9.11
CA GLY A 352 -19.14 -0.47 10.47
C GLY A 352 -18.85 0.96 10.93
N ARG A 353 -19.03 1.17 12.24
CA ARG A 353 -18.68 2.40 12.93
C ARG A 353 -17.35 2.21 13.65
N VAL A 354 -16.55 3.27 13.74
CA VAL A 354 -15.41 3.33 14.66
C VAL A 354 -15.94 3.36 16.10
N LEU A 355 -15.63 2.31 16.86
CA LEU A 355 -16.07 2.09 18.24
C LEU A 355 -15.05 2.60 19.26
N PHE A 356 -13.77 2.59 18.90
CA PHE A 356 -12.66 3.09 19.72
C PHE A 356 -11.54 3.61 18.81
N ARG A 357 -10.89 4.69 19.24
CA ARG A 357 -9.71 5.27 18.60
C ARG A 357 -8.71 5.66 19.68
N CYS A 358 -7.49 5.16 19.57
CA CYS A 358 -6.39 5.59 20.45
C CYS A 358 -6.11 7.09 20.23
N ALA A 359 -6.08 7.85 21.33
CA ALA A 359 -5.84 9.30 21.27
C ALA A 359 -4.42 9.65 20.79
N SER A 360 -3.44 8.80 21.11
CA SER A 360 -2.02 9.01 20.80
C SER A 360 -1.42 7.80 20.07
N PRO A 361 -1.79 7.57 18.80
CA PRO A 361 -1.45 6.32 18.10
C PRO A 361 0.04 6.15 17.83
N GLN A 362 0.82 7.23 17.83
CA GLN A 362 2.28 7.20 17.69
C GLN A 362 2.99 6.72 18.96
N MET A 363 2.34 6.79 20.13
CA MET A 363 2.88 6.40 21.43
C MET A 363 2.27 5.08 21.95
N ALA A 364 1.46 4.42 21.13
CA ALA A 364 0.86 3.16 21.51
C ALA A 364 1.93 2.07 21.69
N LEU A 365 1.77 1.25 22.73
CA LEU A 365 2.66 0.10 22.96
C LEU A 365 2.47 -0.95 21.87
N ASP A 366 3.47 -1.81 21.69
CA ASP A 366 3.40 -2.92 20.76
C ASP A 366 2.18 -3.81 21.06
N ARG A 367 1.42 -4.14 20.01
CA ARG A 367 0.17 -4.93 20.07
C ARG A 367 -0.99 -4.27 20.83
N ALA A 368 -0.87 -3.02 21.27
CA ALA A 368 -1.98 -2.27 21.84
C ALA A 368 -3.05 -1.98 20.77
N PRO A 369 -4.35 -1.92 21.13
CA PRO A 369 -5.41 -1.58 20.18
C PRO A 369 -5.28 -0.11 19.75
N LEU A 370 -5.26 0.13 18.45
CA LEU A 370 -5.24 1.47 17.87
C LEU A 370 -6.63 1.94 17.45
N LEU A 371 -7.41 1.03 16.88
CA LEU A 371 -8.73 1.31 16.32
C LEU A 371 -9.60 0.06 16.42
N CYS A 372 -10.85 0.23 16.83
CA CYS A 372 -11.85 -0.85 16.76
C CYS A 372 -12.98 -0.43 15.83
N VAL A 373 -13.33 -1.30 14.88
CA VAL A 373 -14.42 -1.08 13.92
C VAL A 373 -15.40 -2.24 14.03
N GLY A 374 -16.69 -1.93 14.07
CA GLY A 374 -17.72 -2.96 14.11
C GLY A 374 -19.12 -2.39 13.92
N PRO A 375 -20.15 -3.24 13.93
CA PRO A 375 -21.54 -2.78 13.85
C PRO A 375 -21.90 -1.91 15.07
N VAL A 376 -22.92 -1.06 14.93
CA VAL A 376 -23.39 -0.18 16.03
C VAL A 376 -23.81 -0.97 17.26
N ASP A 377 -24.29 -2.20 17.05
CA ASP A 377 -24.82 -3.11 18.07
C ASP A 377 -23.80 -4.21 18.44
N ALA A 378 -22.51 -3.95 18.30
CA ALA A 378 -21.45 -4.94 18.49
C ALA A 378 -21.26 -5.41 19.94
N PHE A 379 -21.66 -4.61 20.94
CA PHE A 379 -21.41 -4.92 22.34
C PHE A 379 -22.63 -5.51 23.03
N ARG A 380 -22.43 -6.68 23.65
CA ARG A 380 -23.44 -7.41 24.40
C ARG A 380 -22.97 -7.67 25.82
N ALA A 381 -23.74 -7.19 26.80
CA ALA A 381 -23.57 -7.56 28.20
C ALA A 381 -24.41 -8.81 28.49
N ARG A 382 -23.75 -9.90 28.88
CA ARG A 382 -24.40 -11.16 29.23
C ARG A 382 -24.53 -11.24 30.75
N LEU A 383 -25.76 -11.15 31.24
CA LEU A 383 -26.08 -11.12 32.66
C LEU A 383 -26.90 -12.35 33.04
N ARG A 384 -26.59 -12.94 34.19
CA ARG A 384 -27.42 -14.01 34.75
C ARG A 384 -28.52 -13.39 35.60
N LEU A 385 -29.77 -13.62 35.21
CA LEU A 385 -30.95 -13.11 35.90
C LEU A 385 -31.91 -14.25 36.25
N THR A 386 -32.84 -14.00 37.17
CA THR A 386 -33.92 -14.96 37.43
C THR A 386 -35.05 -14.82 36.42
N ALA A 387 -35.76 -15.90 36.11
CA ALA A 387 -36.87 -15.90 35.16
C ALA A 387 -37.98 -14.88 35.54
N SER A 388 -38.19 -14.64 36.84
CA SER A 388 -39.13 -13.61 37.33
C SER A 388 -38.70 -12.18 37.04
N GLU A 389 -37.39 -11.91 36.96
CA GLU A 389 -36.86 -10.56 36.70
C GLU A 389 -36.92 -10.20 35.22
N LEU A 390 -36.87 -11.19 34.33
CA LEU A 390 -36.85 -11.00 32.87
C LEU A 390 -38.05 -10.17 32.38
N GLY A 391 -39.26 -10.50 32.80
CA GLY A 391 -40.46 -9.79 32.35
C GLY A 391 -40.50 -8.32 32.79
N SER A 392 -39.89 -7.99 33.93
CA SER A 392 -39.75 -6.60 34.37
C SER A 392 -38.62 -5.86 33.66
N LEU A 393 -37.58 -6.58 33.25
CA LEU A 393 -36.50 -6.03 32.44
C LEU A 393 -36.99 -5.67 31.03
N GLU A 394 -37.82 -6.52 30.43
CA GLU A 394 -38.50 -6.25 29.16
C GLU A 394 -39.37 -4.98 29.24
N GLN A 395 -40.11 -4.82 30.33
CA GLN A 395 -40.96 -3.63 30.56
C GLN A 395 -40.16 -2.36 30.82
N ALA A 396 -38.96 -2.47 31.42
CA ALA A 396 -38.10 -1.31 31.70
C ALA A 396 -37.51 -0.68 30.42
N GLY A 397 -37.37 -1.47 29.34
CA GLY A 397 -36.86 -1.03 28.04
C GLY A 397 -35.35 -0.72 28.03
N SER A 398 -34.91 0.27 28.81
CA SER A 398 -33.50 0.62 29.00
C SER A 398 -33.11 0.56 30.47
N VAL A 399 -32.00 -0.11 30.75
CA VAL A 399 -31.44 -0.26 32.09
C VAL A 399 -30.03 0.30 32.18
N VAL A 400 -29.61 0.66 33.39
CA VAL A 400 -28.27 1.19 33.65
C VAL A 400 -27.35 0.04 34.07
N LEU A 401 -26.18 -0.02 33.43
CA LEU A 401 -25.09 -0.93 33.72
C LEU A 401 -23.94 -0.14 34.36
N LEU A 402 -23.31 -0.73 35.37
CA LEU A 402 -22.15 -0.24 36.07
C LEU A 402 -20.93 -1.05 35.66
N LEU A 403 -19.85 -0.35 35.32
CA LEU A 403 -18.55 -0.95 35.11
C LEU A 403 -17.90 -1.28 36.46
N LYS A 404 -17.49 -2.54 36.65
CA LYS A 404 -16.84 -3.00 37.88
C LYS A 404 -15.32 -3.05 37.69
N GLN A 405 -14.72 -1.89 37.46
CA GLN A 405 -13.26 -1.72 37.43
C GLN A 405 -12.77 -0.95 38.67
N PRO A 406 -11.61 -1.30 39.24
CA PRO A 406 -11.08 -0.61 40.41
C PRO A 406 -10.78 0.86 40.05
N GLY A 407 -11.39 1.80 40.79
CA GLY A 407 -11.09 3.23 40.70
C GLY A 407 -11.99 4.06 39.77
N VAL A 408 -12.82 3.43 38.91
CA VAL A 408 -13.71 4.18 38.00
C VAL A 408 -15.10 3.54 37.96
N TYR A 409 -16.09 4.22 38.54
CA TYR A 409 -17.50 3.86 38.41
C TYR A 409 -18.11 4.59 37.21
N ARG A 410 -18.21 3.92 36.07
CA ARG A 410 -18.96 4.44 34.92
C ARG A 410 -20.29 3.75 34.76
N ARG A 411 -21.33 4.56 34.55
CA ARG A 411 -22.68 4.14 34.21
C ARG A 411 -22.89 4.25 32.71
N PHE A 412 -23.48 3.24 32.11
CA PHE A 412 -23.90 3.26 30.70
C PHE A 412 -25.22 2.51 30.54
N THR A 413 -25.89 2.67 29.40
CA THR A 413 -27.22 2.07 29.20
C THR A 413 -27.17 0.77 28.40
N GLY A 414 -28.04 -0.16 28.75
CA GLY A 414 -28.27 -1.41 28.04
C GLY A 414 -29.75 -1.61 27.74
N ARG A 415 -30.05 -2.27 26.62
CA ARG A 415 -31.41 -2.66 26.21
C ARG A 415 -31.44 -4.16 25.99
N LEU A 416 -32.52 -4.81 26.44
CA LEU A 416 -32.64 -6.25 26.26
C LEU A 416 -32.79 -6.60 24.78
N TYR A 417 -31.97 -7.53 24.32
CA TYR A 417 -31.94 -7.98 22.93
C TYR A 417 -32.42 -9.42 22.80
N SER A 418 -31.82 -10.31 23.59
CA SER A 418 -32.17 -11.72 23.59
C SER A 418 -32.09 -12.27 25.01
N HIS A 419 -32.73 -13.40 25.24
CA HIS A 419 -32.59 -14.13 26.47
C HIS A 419 -32.60 -15.63 26.18
N ARG A 420 -31.84 -16.39 26.96
CA ARG A 420 -31.78 -17.85 26.85
C ARG A 420 -31.88 -18.50 28.22
N THR A 421 -32.79 -19.45 28.38
CA THR A 421 -32.89 -20.26 29.60
C THR A 421 -31.63 -21.10 29.77
N LEU A 422 -31.09 -21.14 30.99
CA LEU A 422 -29.91 -21.96 31.29
C LEU A 422 -30.35 -23.39 31.60
N ASP A 423 -29.95 -24.35 30.76
CA ASP A 423 -30.35 -25.76 30.89
C ASP A 423 -29.94 -26.39 32.24
N GLN A 424 -28.83 -25.92 32.80
CA GLN A 424 -28.25 -26.45 34.05
C GLN A 424 -28.85 -25.81 35.31
N ASP A 425 -29.51 -24.65 35.18
CA ASP A 425 -29.94 -23.83 36.31
C ASP A 425 -31.40 -23.42 36.14
N ALA A 426 -32.31 -24.35 36.45
CA ALA A 426 -33.75 -24.13 36.39
C ALA A 426 -34.16 -22.89 37.19
N GLY A 427 -34.79 -21.92 36.51
CA GLY A 427 -35.19 -20.64 37.09
C GLY A 427 -34.24 -19.48 36.82
N TYR A 428 -33.10 -19.71 36.18
CA TYR A 428 -32.20 -18.67 35.69
C TYR A 428 -32.23 -18.54 34.16
N VAL A 429 -32.02 -17.31 33.72
CA VAL A 429 -31.97 -16.93 32.31
C VAL A 429 -30.71 -16.10 32.09
N LEU A 430 -30.00 -16.37 31.00
CA LEU A 430 -28.95 -15.51 30.50
C LEU A 430 -29.59 -14.43 29.65
N ALA A 431 -29.62 -13.21 30.15
CA ALA A 431 -30.09 -12.04 29.41
C ALA A 431 -28.91 -11.41 28.67
N GLU A 432 -29.09 -11.17 27.37
CA GLU A 432 -28.16 -10.42 26.54
C GLU A 432 -28.69 -9.01 26.35
N LEU A 433 -27.95 -8.03 26.86
CA LEU A 433 -28.26 -6.62 26.71
C LEU A 433 -27.36 -6.01 25.64
N LEU A 434 -27.94 -5.36 24.63
CA LEU A 434 -27.22 -4.47 23.74
C LEU A 434 -26.88 -3.19 24.48
N CYS A 435 -25.61 -2.80 24.46
CA CYS A 435 -25.14 -1.63 25.19
C CYS A 435 -24.11 -0.84 24.40
N GLN A 436 -23.94 0.44 24.77
CA GLN A 436 -22.89 1.30 24.25
C GLN A 436 -21.91 1.57 25.40
N PRO A 437 -20.90 0.72 25.58
CA PRO A 437 -19.95 0.88 26.67
C PRO A 437 -19.05 2.11 26.42
N PRO A 438 -18.48 2.71 27.48
CA PRO A 438 -17.49 3.77 27.34
C PRO A 438 -16.22 3.26 26.64
N GLU A 439 -15.44 4.17 26.05
CA GLU A 439 -14.25 3.84 25.25
C GLU A 439 -13.22 2.98 26.00
N GLU A 440 -13.05 3.19 27.31
CA GLU A 440 -12.15 2.43 28.17
C GLU A 440 -12.51 0.93 28.22
N CYS A 441 -13.80 0.61 28.25
CA CYS A 441 -14.26 -0.77 28.19
C CYS A 441 -14.00 -1.37 26.81
N VAL A 442 -14.20 -0.58 25.76
CA VAL A 442 -13.92 -1.03 24.39
C VAL A 442 -12.44 -1.34 24.23
N GLN A 443 -11.57 -0.49 24.78
CA GLN A 443 -10.14 -0.71 24.82
C GLN A 443 -9.78 -2.01 25.57
N ALA A 444 -10.27 -2.20 26.80
CA ALA A 444 -10.02 -3.41 27.59
C ALA A 444 -10.49 -4.68 26.87
N LEU A 445 -11.69 -4.64 26.26
CA LEU A 445 -12.19 -5.75 25.43
C LEU A 445 -11.32 -6.00 24.20
N ALA A 446 -10.84 -4.93 23.56
CA ALA A 446 -9.97 -5.00 22.40
C ALA A 446 -8.60 -5.58 22.75
N GLU A 447 -8.11 -5.34 23.96
CA GLU A 447 -6.90 -5.95 24.54
C GLU A 447 -7.11 -7.45 24.84
N GLY A 448 -8.35 -7.88 25.02
CA GLY A 448 -8.75 -9.25 25.34
C GLY A 448 -9.05 -9.47 26.82
N GLU A 449 -9.17 -8.38 27.59
CA GLU A 449 -9.52 -8.44 29.01
C GLU A 449 -11.01 -8.74 29.20
N ARG A 450 -11.31 -9.41 30.32
CA ARG A 450 -12.70 -9.68 30.71
C ARG A 450 -13.23 -8.48 31.48
N VAL A 451 -14.20 -7.80 30.88
CA VAL A 451 -14.84 -6.65 31.51
C VAL A 451 -16.10 -7.10 32.25
N GLU A 452 -16.04 -7.06 33.59
CA GLU A 452 -17.19 -7.33 34.45
C GLU A 452 -18.12 -6.12 34.53
N VAL A 453 -19.41 -6.38 34.41
CA VAL A 453 -20.47 -5.38 34.46
C VAL A 453 -21.52 -5.78 35.47
N GLU A 454 -21.99 -4.81 36.26
CA GLU A 454 -23.05 -4.98 37.24
C GLU A 454 -24.31 -4.26 36.76
N LEU A 455 -25.47 -4.88 36.90
CA LEU A 455 -26.75 -4.25 36.55
C LEU A 455 -27.24 -3.36 37.69
N ASP A 456 -27.18 -2.03 37.50
CA ASP A 456 -27.71 -1.01 38.43
C ASP A 456 -29.21 -0.79 38.18
N TRP A 457 -29.97 -1.88 38.33
CA TRP A 457 -31.41 -1.89 38.19
C TRP A 457 -32.04 -2.69 39.31
N LYS A 458 -33.05 -2.07 39.94
CA LYS A 458 -33.83 -2.71 41.00
C LYS A 458 -35.16 -3.15 40.40
N PRO A 459 -35.47 -4.46 40.40
CA PRO A 459 -36.77 -4.92 39.92
C PRO A 459 -37.89 -4.30 40.75
N PRO A 460 -39.01 -3.89 40.13
CA PRO A 460 -40.17 -3.44 40.88
C PRO A 460 -40.66 -4.59 41.77
N LEU A 461 -41.06 -4.28 43.01
CA LEU A 461 -41.50 -5.29 43.99
C LEU A 461 -42.64 -6.16 43.45
N THR A 462 -43.46 -5.63 42.54
CA THR A 462 -44.57 -6.33 41.89
C THR A 462 -44.13 -7.51 41.02
N SER A 463 -42.85 -7.61 40.64
CA SER A 463 -42.33 -8.71 39.83
C SER A 463 -42.02 -9.98 40.62
N LEU A 464 -41.90 -9.85 41.95
CA LEU A 464 -41.54 -10.97 42.81
C LEU A 464 -42.80 -11.65 43.35
N PRO A 465 -42.95 -12.98 43.18
CA PRO A 465 -44.13 -13.71 43.68
C PRO A 465 -44.27 -13.60 45.20
N VAL A 466 -43.15 -13.50 45.93
CA VAL A 466 -43.14 -13.35 47.39
C VAL A 466 -43.72 -12.01 47.83
N ALA A 467 -43.55 -10.94 47.04
CA ALA A 467 -44.16 -9.64 47.36
C ALA A 467 -45.68 -9.70 47.22
N TRP A 468 -46.22 -10.46 46.24
CA TRP A 468 -47.65 -10.71 46.13
C TRP A 468 -48.20 -11.51 47.30
N VAL A 469 -47.48 -12.53 47.77
CA VAL A 469 -47.85 -13.27 48.99
C VAL A 469 -47.86 -12.33 50.20
N ALA A 470 -46.85 -11.48 50.35
CA ALA A 470 -46.80 -10.50 51.42
C ALA A 470 -47.94 -9.46 51.33
N ALA A 471 -48.24 -8.96 50.13
CA ALA A 471 -49.36 -8.05 49.89
C ALA A 471 -50.71 -8.72 50.19
N ALA A 472 -50.90 -9.98 49.80
CA ALA A 472 -52.09 -10.76 50.12
C ALA A 472 -52.24 -10.98 51.63
N LEU A 473 -51.15 -11.33 52.33
CA LEU A 473 -51.13 -11.45 53.79
C LEU A 473 -51.44 -10.12 54.48
N ALA A 474 -50.90 -9.02 53.96
CA ALA A 474 -51.20 -7.68 54.44
C ALA A 474 -52.67 -7.31 54.22
N LEU A 475 -53.23 -7.59 53.04
CA LEU A 475 -54.64 -7.36 52.72
C LEU A 475 -55.58 -8.18 53.62
N VAL A 476 -55.30 -9.48 53.81
CA VAL A 476 -56.09 -10.31 54.73
C VAL A 476 -55.96 -9.81 56.17
N GLY A 477 -54.75 -9.43 56.58
CA GLY A 477 -54.47 -8.86 57.89
C GLY A 477 -55.22 -7.54 58.15
N THR A 478 -55.23 -6.62 57.18
CA THR A 478 -55.97 -5.36 57.28
C THR A 478 -57.49 -5.59 57.24
N PHE A 479 -58.00 -6.48 56.40
CA PHE A 479 -59.44 -6.83 56.40
C PHE A 479 -59.89 -7.43 57.73
N LEU A 480 -59.09 -8.31 58.34
CA LEU A 480 -59.39 -8.89 59.65
C LEU A 480 -59.31 -7.83 60.77
N ALA A 481 -58.38 -6.88 60.68
CA ALA A 481 -58.27 -5.77 61.63
C ALA A 481 -59.42 -4.76 61.48
N ALA A 482 -59.77 -4.37 60.25
CA ALA A 482 -60.87 -3.46 59.94
C ALA A 482 -62.24 -4.07 60.30
N GLY A 483 -62.45 -5.37 60.05
CA GLY A 483 -63.66 -6.08 60.50
C GLY A 483 -63.79 -6.15 62.03
N ALA A 484 -62.69 -6.02 62.78
CA ALA A 484 -62.70 -5.97 64.23
C ALA A 484 -62.97 -4.56 64.77
N THR A 485 -62.58 -3.50 64.06
CA THR A 485 -62.82 -2.10 64.46
C THR A 485 -64.17 -1.57 63.98
N TRP A 486 -64.63 -1.96 62.79
CA TRP A 486 -65.88 -1.47 62.20
C TRP A 486 -67.13 -1.90 62.98
N LYS A 487 -67.07 -2.98 63.76
CA LYS A 487 -68.17 -3.41 64.63
C LYS A 487 -68.23 -2.68 65.99
N ARG A 488 -67.24 -1.83 66.31
CA ARG A 488 -67.15 -1.13 67.60
C ARG A 488 -67.62 0.33 67.55
N ASN A 489 -67.82 0.90 66.37
CA ASN A 489 -68.33 2.26 66.17
C ASN A 489 -69.62 2.25 65.33
N ARG A 490 -70.77 2.00 65.99
CA ARG A 490 -72.08 2.50 65.55
C ARG A 490 -72.78 3.12 66.77
N GLY A 491 -72.82 4.45 66.80
CA GLY A 491 -73.45 5.34 67.78
C GLY A 491 -73.09 6.80 67.45
N PRO A 492 -73.98 7.78 67.70
CA PRO A 492 -74.38 8.80 66.72
C PRO A 492 -73.53 10.08 66.68
N ALA A 493 -73.80 10.86 65.62
CA ALA A 493 -73.20 12.12 65.20
C ALA A 493 -73.12 13.23 66.27
N PRO A 494 -72.21 14.19 66.06
CA PRO A 494 -72.53 15.59 66.24
C PRO A 494 -72.24 16.42 64.98
N ASP A 495 -73.12 17.40 64.78
CA ASP A 495 -73.11 18.43 63.75
C ASP A 495 -72.07 19.54 64.02
N ALA A 496 -71.59 20.11 62.91
CA ALA A 496 -71.24 21.54 62.68
C ALA A 496 -70.04 22.14 63.47
N ALA A 497 -69.16 22.98 62.92
CA ALA A 497 -69.11 23.73 61.66
C ALA A 497 -67.67 24.20 61.34
N ALA A 498 -67.42 24.43 60.05
CA ALA A 498 -66.60 25.49 59.41
C ALA A 498 -65.13 25.68 59.88
N THR A 499 -64.12 25.80 59.02
CA THR A 499 -64.00 26.69 57.85
C THR A 499 -62.66 26.39 57.14
N GLY A 500 -62.57 26.61 55.82
CA GLY A 500 -61.27 26.87 55.18
C GLY A 500 -61.05 26.20 53.82
N GLN A 501 -61.36 26.93 52.75
CA GLN A 501 -61.14 26.61 51.35
C GLN A 501 -59.66 26.70 50.94
N ALA A 502 -59.25 25.85 49.98
CA ALA A 502 -58.34 26.16 48.86
C ALA A 502 -58.22 24.87 48.03
N GLU A 503 -59.08 24.67 47.02
CA GLU A 503 -58.87 25.04 45.62
C GLU A 503 -58.04 23.98 44.86
N GLN A 504 -58.76 23.28 43.99
CA GLN A 504 -58.28 22.26 43.06
C GLN A 504 -57.37 22.87 42.00
N VAL A 505 -56.20 22.27 41.79
CA VAL A 505 -55.59 22.23 40.45
C VAL A 505 -55.19 20.80 40.11
N LYS A 506 -55.90 20.28 39.13
CA LYS A 506 -55.69 19.03 38.41
C LYS A 506 -54.48 19.17 37.50
N ALA A 507 -53.44 18.37 37.68
CA ALA A 507 -52.37 18.22 36.70
C ALA A 507 -51.86 16.77 36.69
N ALA A 508 -51.97 16.15 35.51
CA ALA A 508 -51.44 14.83 35.23
C ALA A 508 -49.91 14.88 35.09
N PRO A 509 -49.15 13.84 35.51
CA PRO A 509 -47.77 13.70 35.09
C PRO A 509 -47.71 13.04 33.71
N SER A 510 -47.21 13.76 32.71
CA SER A 510 -46.65 13.16 31.50
C SER A 510 -45.16 12.94 31.71
N ASP A 511 -44.70 11.73 31.47
CA ASP A 511 -43.29 11.36 31.43
C ASP A 511 -42.54 12.12 30.34
N GLY A 512 -41.42 12.73 30.71
CA GLY A 512 -40.41 13.31 29.84
C GLY A 512 -39.12 13.54 30.64
N PRO A 513 -37.93 13.34 30.04
CA PRO A 513 -36.67 13.31 30.77
C PRO A 513 -36.31 14.69 31.34
N VAL A 514 -35.94 14.70 32.62
CA VAL A 514 -35.57 15.90 33.38
C VAL A 514 -34.10 16.22 33.13
N ASP A 515 -33.86 17.43 32.63
CA ASP A 515 -32.53 18.02 32.43
C ASP A 515 -32.07 18.70 33.73
N LEU A 516 -30.91 18.28 34.25
CA LEU A 516 -30.43 18.57 35.61
C LEU A 516 -30.19 20.08 35.86
N ASP A 517 -29.96 20.85 34.79
CA ASP A 517 -29.72 22.30 34.83
C ASP A 517 -31.00 23.13 35.11
N GLN A 518 -32.20 22.59 34.84
CA GLN A 518 -33.45 23.31 35.14
C GLN A 518 -33.90 23.17 36.60
N THR A 519 -33.55 22.06 37.27
CA THR A 519 -33.95 21.79 38.65
C THR A 519 -33.19 22.63 39.67
N LEU A 520 -31.89 22.84 39.47
CA LEU A 520 -31.09 23.78 40.29
C LEU A 520 -31.58 25.23 40.10
N GLY A 521 -32.09 25.56 38.90
CA GLY A 521 -32.58 26.88 38.56
C GLY A 521 -33.83 27.34 39.32
N ARG A 522 -34.74 26.44 39.69
CA ARG A 522 -36.00 26.80 40.39
C ARG A 522 -35.80 27.03 41.88
N TYR A 523 -35.03 26.18 42.57
CA TYR A 523 -34.79 26.31 44.02
C TYR A 523 -33.99 27.58 44.37
N VAL A 524 -33.01 27.95 43.55
CA VAL A 524 -32.17 29.13 43.81
C VAL A 524 -32.88 30.45 43.44
N SER A 525 -33.80 30.44 42.46
CA SER A 525 -34.53 31.65 42.03
C SER A 525 -35.45 32.24 43.10
N VAL A 526 -36.01 31.39 43.96
CA VAL A 526 -36.95 31.79 45.04
C VAL A 526 -36.20 32.41 46.23
N ALA A 527 -34.94 32.02 46.45
CA ALA A 527 -34.17 32.47 47.61
C ALA A 527 -33.35 33.74 47.36
N TYR A 528 -32.83 33.97 46.14
CA TYR A 528 -31.85 35.04 45.89
C TYR A 528 -32.16 35.99 44.71
N GLY A 529 -33.29 35.81 44.01
CA GLY A 529 -33.64 36.58 42.80
C GLY A 529 -32.81 36.21 41.57
N GLU A 530 -33.11 36.80 40.40
CA GLU A 530 -32.43 36.45 39.13
C GLU A 530 -30.92 36.74 39.16
N GLU A 531 -30.51 37.84 39.79
CA GLU A 531 -29.09 38.20 39.95
C GLU A 531 -28.36 37.21 40.88
N GLY A 532 -28.99 36.82 41.99
CA GLY A 532 -28.44 35.82 42.90
C GLY A 532 -28.30 34.46 42.24
N ARG A 533 -29.23 34.06 41.37
CA ARG A 533 -29.14 32.85 40.57
C ARG A 533 -27.93 32.86 39.63
N ARG A 534 -27.63 34.00 38.99
CA ARG A 534 -26.44 34.13 38.13
C ARG A 534 -25.15 34.02 38.94
N LEU A 535 -25.10 34.64 40.12
CA LEU A 535 -23.95 34.53 41.04
C LEU A 535 -23.75 33.09 41.53
N HIS A 536 -24.83 32.37 41.84
CA HIS A 536 -24.76 30.97 42.27
C HIS A 536 -24.26 30.03 41.15
N LEU A 537 -24.68 30.28 39.90
CA LEU A 537 -24.19 29.55 38.73
C LEU A 537 -22.70 29.85 38.47
N LEU A 538 -22.27 31.11 38.63
CA LEU A 538 -20.87 31.48 38.55
C LEU A 538 -20.05 30.81 39.66
N GLY A 539 -20.59 30.70 40.88
CA GLY A 539 -19.97 30.00 42.00
C GLY A 539 -19.74 28.51 41.73
N HIS A 540 -20.75 27.81 41.20
CA HIS A 540 -20.59 26.41 40.81
C HIS A 540 -19.61 26.23 39.64
N ARG A 541 -19.63 27.12 38.65
CA ARG A 541 -18.68 27.08 37.54
C ARG A 541 -17.24 27.29 38.02
N LEU A 542 -17.03 28.22 38.94
CA LEU A 542 -15.72 28.44 39.57
C LEU A 542 -15.27 27.22 40.37
N ALA A 543 -16.13 26.66 41.23
CA ALA A 543 -15.81 25.48 42.03
C ALA A 543 -15.39 24.30 41.13
N ARG A 544 -16.12 24.07 40.04
CA ARG A 544 -15.80 23.03 39.06
C ARG A 544 -14.51 23.31 38.30
N ALA A 545 -14.31 24.55 37.84
CA ALA A 545 -13.10 24.97 37.13
C ALA A 545 -11.83 24.83 38.00
N LEU A 546 -11.96 25.08 39.31
CA LEU A 546 -10.89 24.84 40.29
C LEU A 546 -10.61 23.34 40.47
N GLY A 547 -11.66 22.52 40.58
CA GLY A 547 -11.51 21.05 40.66
C GLY A 547 -10.89 20.43 39.40
N ASP A 548 -11.23 20.95 38.22
CA ASP A 548 -10.73 20.50 36.92
C ASP A 548 -9.34 21.10 36.59
N GLY A 549 -8.83 22.02 37.41
CA GLY A 549 -7.53 22.68 37.21
C GLY A 549 -7.44 23.58 35.97
N ARG A 550 -8.57 24.04 35.44
CA ARG A 550 -8.67 24.87 34.24
C ARG A 550 -9.67 25.99 34.47
N VAL A 551 -9.17 27.21 34.64
CA VAL A 551 -10.01 28.41 34.77
C VAL A 551 -9.85 29.23 33.49
N ASP A 552 -10.93 29.33 32.73
CA ASP A 552 -10.98 30.11 31.49
C ASP A 552 -11.02 31.61 31.78
N ASP A 553 -10.40 32.43 30.92
CA ASP A 553 -10.29 33.89 31.12
C ASP A 553 -11.67 34.59 31.10
N ASP A 554 -12.63 34.06 30.34
CA ASP A 554 -14.02 34.54 30.31
C ASP A 554 -14.74 34.34 31.66
N LEU A 555 -14.47 33.22 32.33
CA LEU A 555 -15.03 32.95 33.66
C LEU A 555 -14.44 33.91 34.69
N LEU A 556 -13.13 34.18 34.60
CA LEU A 556 -12.46 35.17 35.44
C LEU A 556 -13.01 36.58 35.22
N ALA A 557 -13.18 37.01 33.97
CA ALA A 557 -13.79 38.29 33.65
C ALA A 557 -15.22 38.41 34.19
N ALA A 558 -16.02 37.33 34.10
CA ALA A 558 -17.37 37.30 34.67
C ALA A 558 -17.37 37.38 36.20
N LEU A 559 -16.40 36.75 36.88
CA LEU A 559 -16.24 36.80 38.32
C LEU A 559 -15.78 38.18 38.80
N GLU A 560 -14.81 38.78 38.12
CA GLU A 560 -14.36 40.14 38.42
C GLU A 560 -15.49 41.16 38.24
N TRP A 561 -16.23 41.08 37.14
CA TRP A 561 -17.39 41.93 36.91
C TRP A 561 -18.45 41.75 38.01
N ALA A 562 -18.73 40.50 38.39
CA ALA A 562 -19.69 40.19 39.45
C ALA A 562 -19.25 40.71 40.83
N LEU A 563 -17.95 40.59 41.16
CA LEU A 563 -17.37 41.08 42.39
C LEU A 563 -17.33 42.61 42.45
N ASP A 564 -17.00 43.28 41.35
CA ASP A 564 -16.99 44.74 41.26
C ASP A 564 -18.41 45.32 41.36
N ARG A 565 -19.36 44.71 40.63
CA ARG A 565 -20.75 45.18 40.56
C ARG A 565 -21.59 44.90 41.82
N HIS A 566 -21.40 43.72 42.43
CA HIS A 566 -22.25 43.26 43.55
C HIS A 566 -21.50 43.11 44.88
N GLN A 567 -20.19 43.36 44.91
CA GLN A 567 -19.34 43.48 46.10
C GLN A 567 -19.58 42.37 47.14
N GLY A 568 -19.86 42.73 48.40
CA GLY A 568 -20.03 41.79 49.50
C GLY A 568 -21.11 40.73 49.27
N ARG A 569 -22.14 41.04 48.46
CA ARG A 569 -23.18 40.06 48.13
C ARG A 569 -22.63 38.95 47.21
N ALA A 570 -21.87 39.29 46.18
CA ALA A 570 -21.20 38.29 45.34
C ALA A 570 -20.22 37.44 46.14
N VAL A 571 -19.41 38.06 47.00
CA VAL A 571 -18.47 37.33 47.88
C VAL A 571 -19.20 36.31 48.77
N SER A 572 -20.30 36.71 49.40
CA SER A 572 -21.07 35.82 50.28
C SER A 572 -21.65 34.60 49.56
N ILE A 573 -22.23 34.80 48.37
CA ILE A 573 -22.85 33.72 47.59
C ILE A 573 -21.79 32.80 46.99
N LEU A 574 -20.70 33.36 46.45
CA LEU A 574 -19.59 32.58 45.90
C LEU A 574 -18.90 31.75 46.98
N ARG A 575 -18.67 32.30 48.18
CA ARG A 575 -18.16 31.54 49.34
C ARG A 575 -19.07 30.40 49.74
N GLN A 576 -20.38 30.66 49.79
CA GLN A 576 -21.35 29.62 50.09
C GLN A 576 -21.25 28.47 49.07
N CYS A 577 -21.21 28.79 47.78
CA CYS A 577 -21.09 27.78 46.71
C CYS A 577 -19.79 26.96 46.82
N LEU A 578 -18.66 27.60 47.17
CA LEU A 578 -17.39 26.92 47.38
C LEU A 578 -17.44 26.01 48.61
N SER A 579 -18.09 26.45 49.69
CA SER A 579 -18.26 25.65 50.91
C SER A 579 -19.18 24.43 50.71
N GLU A 580 -20.22 24.55 49.88
CA GLU A 580 -21.13 23.46 49.54
C GLU A 580 -20.46 22.36 48.71
N GLN A 581 -19.36 22.68 48.01
CA GLN A 581 -18.55 21.74 47.24
C GLN A 581 -17.36 21.19 48.03
N GLU A 582 -17.32 21.40 49.35
CA GLU A 582 -16.25 20.96 50.25
C GLU A 582 -14.83 21.47 49.86
N LEU A 583 -14.74 22.53 49.04
CA LEU A 583 -13.48 23.19 48.73
C LEU A 583 -13.05 24.00 49.94
N THR A 584 -12.21 23.41 50.78
CA THR A 584 -11.66 24.10 51.96
C THR A 584 -10.72 25.22 51.53
N ALA A 585 -10.59 26.24 52.38
CA ALA A 585 -9.64 27.33 52.17
C ALA A 585 -8.21 26.81 51.90
N SER A 586 -7.82 25.69 52.52
CA SER A 586 -6.53 25.04 52.29
C SER A 586 -6.39 24.48 50.88
N MET A 587 -7.44 23.95 50.26
CA MET A 587 -7.37 23.44 48.88
C MET A 587 -7.24 24.57 47.86
N ILE A 588 -7.90 25.71 48.11
CA ILE A 588 -7.74 26.90 47.26
C ILE A 588 -6.33 27.46 47.41
N GLN A 589 -5.78 27.49 48.63
CA GLN A 589 -4.41 27.93 48.87
C GLN A 589 -3.39 26.98 48.24
N GLU A 590 -3.56 25.67 48.40
CA GLU A 590 -2.72 24.65 47.78
C GLU A 590 -2.78 24.74 46.24
N TYR A 591 -3.95 25.06 45.67
CA TYR A 591 -4.09 25.30 44.23
C TYR A 591 -3.36 26.56 43.76
N LEU A 592 -3.30 27.62 44.58
CA LEU A 592 -2.53 28.82 44.29
C LEU A 592 -1.03 28.57 44.42
N ASP A 593 -0.60 27.84 45.46
CA ASP A 593 0.80 27.53 45.75
C ASP A 593 1.39 26.51 44.76
N ALA A 594 0.60 25.51 44.33
CA ALA A 594 1.02 24.48 43.37
C ALA A 594 1.24 25.03 41.94
N ARG A 595 0.79 26.25 41.64
CA ARG A 595 0.84 26.86 40.30
C ARG A 595 1.92 27.94 40.12
N GLU A 596 3.00 27.86 40.90
CA GLU A 596 4.17 28.76 40.83
C GLU A 596 4.96 28.79 39.50
N PRO A 597 4.49 28.22 38.36
CA PRO A 597 4.92 28.80 37.09
C PRO A 597 3.81 28.84 36.01
N ILE A 598 2.64 29.43 36.30
CA ILE A 598 1.84 30.04 35.23
C ILE A 598 2.02 31.56 35.34
N GLY A 599 3.21 32.03 34.95
CA GLY A 599 3.57 33.44 34.87
C GLY A 599 2.83 34.15 33.74
N GLY A 600 1.53 34.35 33.91
CA GLY A 600 0.65 35.05 32.97
C GLY A 600 -0.46 35.78 33.70
N ALA A 601 -0.96 36.85 33.09
CA ALA A 601 -1.96 37.76 33.67
C ALA A 601 -3.21 37.05 34.25
N THR A 602 -3.59 35.90 33.69
CA THR A 602 -4.73 35.09 34.15
C THR A 602 -4.50 34.47 35.54
N GLY A 603 -3.25 34.09 35.86
CA GLY A 603 -2.89 33.56 37.19
C GLY A 603 -3.01 34.62 38.28
N ASP A 604 -2.50 35.82 38.02
CA ASP A 604 -2.57 36.97 38.94
C ASP A 604 -4.02 37.41 39.20
N ARG A 605 -4.86 37.40 38.16
CA ARG A 605 -6.31 37.70 38.25
C ARG A 605 -7.04 36.67 39.11
N LEU A 606 -6.79 35.38 38.88
CA LEU A 606 -7.38 34.31 39.69
C LEU A 606 -6.93 34.39 41.16
N ALA A 607 -5.64 34.64 41.41
CA ALA A 607 -5.12 34.80 42.76
C ALA A 607 -5.79 35.97 43.50
N ARG A 608 -6.05 37.08 42.80
CA ARG A 608 -6.78 38.24 43.36
C ARG A 608 -8.23 37.88 43.71
N VAL A 609 -8.95 37.21 42.81
CA VAL A 609 -10.33 36.77 43.05
C VAL A 609 -10.40 35.79 44.23
N CYS A 610 -9.50 34.81 44.29
CA CYS A 610 -9.44 33.84 45.38
C CYS A 610 -9.11 34.52 46.73
N ARG A 611 -8.18 35.48 46.78
CA ARG A 611 -7.88 36.25 48.01
C ARG A 611 -9.10 37.02 48.55
N LEU A 612 -9.87 37.66 47.66
CA LEU A 612 -11.13 38.32 48.05
C LEU A 612 -12.15 37.31 48.61
N LEU A 613 -12.22 36.13 48.01
CA LEU A 613 -13.09 35.04 48.47
C LEU A 613 -12.61 34.35 49.75
N LEU A 614 -11.32 34.38 50.08
CA LEU A 614 -10.79 33.83 51.34
C LEU A 614 -10.84 34.85 52.49
N GLY A 615 -10.97 36.14 52.17
CA GLY A 615 -11.17 37.20 53.17
C GLY A 615 -9.88 37.75 53.76
N ASP A 616 -8.75 37.49 53.10
CA ASP A 616 -7.43 37.92 53.55
C ASP A 616 -7.17 39.42 53.32
N GLU A 617 -8.01 40.10 52.54
CA GLU A 617 -7.87 41.54 52.24
C GLU A 617 -9.15 42.35 52.55
N ALA A 618 -9.65 42.24 53.79
CA ALA A 618 -10.63 43.21 54.30
C ALA A 618 -9.99 44.50 54.86
N ALA A 619 -8.69 44.73 54.66
CA ALA A 619 -7.99 45.90 55.20
C ALA A 619 -7.68 47.03 54.19
N ASP A 620 -7.58 46.80 52.87
CA ASP A 620 -6.98 47.81 51.96
C ASP A 620 -7.78 48.24 50.72
N LEU A 621 -9.06 47.90 50.60
CA LEU A 621 -9.89 48.37 49.46
C LEU A 621 -10.45 49.81 49.58
N SER A 622 -9.91 50.66 50.47
CA SER A 622 -10.35 52.07 50.59
C SER A 622 -9.50 53.10 49.83
N CYS A 623 -8.43 52.70 49.14
CA CYS A 623 -7.52 53.66 48.48
C CYS A 623 -7.23 53.32 47.01
N ALA A 624 -8.22 53.48 46.12
CA ALA A 624 -7.95 53.64 44.68
C ALA A 624 -9.17 54.27 43.96
N GLY A 625 -9.47 55.52 44.32
CA GLY A 625 -10.50 56.33 43.68
C GLY A 625 -10.04 57.76 43.50
N ALA A 626 -9.01 57.99 42.68
CA ALA A 626 -8.70 59.31 42.12
C ALA A 626 -7.69 59.18 40.97
N HIS A 627 -8.19 59.14 39.74
CA HIS A 627 -7.73 59.89 38.56
C HIS A 627 -8.35 59.28 37.30
N GLY A 628 -9.24 60.02 36.64
CA GLY A 628 -9.36 59.97 35.18
C GLY A 628 -8.55 61.12 34.57
N PRO A 629 -8.43 61.24 33.23
CA PRO A 629 -8.92 60.36 32.16
C PRO A 629 -7.93 59.27 31.74
#